data_AF-A0A1Y3X2C6-F1
#
_entry.id   AF-A0A1Y3X2C6-F1
#
_cell.length_a   1.000
_cell.length_b   1.000
_cell.length_c   1.000
_cell.angle_alpha   90.00
_cell.angle_beta   90.00
_cell.angle_gamma   90.00
#
_symmetry.space_group_name_H-M   'P 1'
#
loop_
_entity.id
_entity.type
_entity.pdbx_description
1 polymer ?
#
loop_
_entity_poly.entity_id
_entity_poly.type
_entity_poly.pdbx_seq_one_letter_code
_entity_poly.pdbx_strand_id
1 'polypeptide(L)' 'MEQKTELPEELCADEAVCFIADRHNVTPRQLLRYFLAGEESLPLEPNEVEILKDLSGRVEEEKMINLKTR' A
#
# COMPACT_ATOMS: atom_id res chain seq x y z
N MET A 1 -20.04 8.11 10.16
CA MET A 1 -19.64 6.76 9.72
C MET A 1 -18.24 6.92 9.17
N GLU A 2 -17.26 6.49 9.95
CA GLU A 2 -15.85 6.66 9.62
C GLU A 2 -15.59 5.92 8.32
N GLN A 3 -15.25 6.67 7.27
CA GLN A 3 -14.75 6.11 6.04
C GLN A 3 -13.41 5.47 6.40
N LYS A 4 -13.46 4.19 6.79
CA LYS A 4 -12.28 3.37 6.85
C LYS A 4 -11.77 3.34 5.42
N THR A 5 -10.76 4.16 5.13
CA THR A 5 -9.85 3.95 4.02
C THR A 5 -9.11 2.65 4.33
N GLU A 6 -9.84 1.53 4.22
CA GLU A 6 -9.29 0.20 4.37
C GLU A 6 -8.32 0.06 3.21
N LEU A 7 -7.03 0.21 3.53
CA LEU A 7 -5.94 -0.20 2.69
C LEU A 7 -6.30 -1.56 2.08
N PRO A 8 -6.13 -1.72 0.75
CA PRO A 8 -6.54 -2.94 0.08
C PRO A 8 -5.89 -4.12 0.80
N GLU A 9 -6.70 -5.05 1.30
CA GLU A 9 -6.20 -6.23 2.02
C GLU A 9 -5.25 -7.04 1.15
N GLU A 10 -5.48 -7.04 -0.16
CA GLU A 10 -4.59 -7.63 -1.17
C GLU A 10 -3.19 -7.02 -1.12
N LEU A 11 -3.07 -5.70 -0.98
CA LEU A 11 -1.78 -5.04 -0.83
C LEU A 11 -1.12 -5.35 0.52
N CYS A 12 -1.92 -5.44 1.59
CA CYS A 12 -1.39 -5.80 2.90
C CYS A 12 -0.93 -7.26 2.96
N ALA A 13 -1.50 -8.14 2.14
CA ALA A 13 -1.16 -9.56 2.03
C ALA A 13 -0.06 -9.84 0.99
N ASP A 14 0.36 -8.83 0.23
CA ASP A 14 1.41 -8.96 -0.78
C ASP A 14 2.76 -9.29 -0.12
N GLU A 15 3.47 -10.26 -0.69
CA GLU A 15 4.74 -10.75 -0.14
C GLU A 15 5.81 -9.66 -0.09
N ALA A 16 5.86 -8.76 -1.08
CA ALA A 16 6.84 -7.69 -1.11
C ALA A 16 6.52 -6.62 -0.06
N VAL A 17 5.24 -6.31 0.16
CA VAL A 17 4.83 -5.40 1.24
C VAL A 17 5.14 -6.02 2.60
N CYS A 18 4.87 -7.32 2.79
CA CYS A 18 5.21 -8.02 4.02
C CYS A 18 6.72 -8.05 4.27
N PHE A 19 7.52 -8.29 3.24
CA PHE A 19 8.98 -8.29 3.33
C PHE A 19 9.54 -6.92 3.72
N ILE A 20 9.05 -5.84 3.10
CA ILE A 20 9.46 -4.47 3.44
C ILE A 20 9.00 -4.12 4.85
N ALA A 21 7.77 -4.47 5.22
CA ALA A 21 7.22 -4.18 6.53
C ALA A 21 8.03 -4.87 7.65
N ASP A 22 8.41 -6.13 7.45
CA ASP A 22 9.25 -6.90 8.37
C ASP A 22 10.64 -6.25 8.54
N ARG A 23 11.27 -5.81 7.44
CA ARG A 23 12.54 -5.07 7.47
C ARG A 23 12.45 -3.81 8.34
N HIS A 24 11.33 -3.09 8.27
CA HIS A 24 11.09 -1.87 9.03
C HIS A 24 10.45 -2.12 10.41
N ASN A 25 10.26 -3.38 10.82
CA ASN A 25 9.59 -3.79 12.07
C ASN A 25 8.19 -3.18 12.26
N VAL A 26 7.48 -2.97 11.16
CA VAL A 26 6.11 -2.45 11.14
C VAL A 26 5.16 -3.48 10.56
N THR A 27 3.86 -3.29 10.77
CA THR A 27 2.87 -4.10 10.05
C THR A 27 2.73 -3.61 8.60
N PRO A 28 2.38 -4.50 7.63
CA PRO A 28 2.10 -4.12 6.24
C PRO A 28 1.09 -2.97 6.13
N ARG A 29 0.06 -3.01 6.98
CA ARG A 29 -0.96 -1.95 7.06
C ARG A 29 -0.40 -0.63 7.55
N GLN A 30 0.52 -0.63 8.53
CA GLN A 30 1.21 0.58 8.96
C GLN A 30 2.13 1.11 7.86
N LEU A 31 2.96 0.26 7.25
CA LEU A 31 3.83 0.63 6.14
C LEU A 31 3.07 1.36 5.04
N LEU A 32 1.97 0.78 4.57
CA LEU A 32 1.16 1.38 3.52
C LEU A 32 0.42 2.64 3.98
N ARG A 33 0.01 2.70 5.24
CA ARG A 33 -0.58 3.91 5.80
C ARG A 33 0.44 5.05 5.78
N TYR A 34 1.67 4.80 6.20
CA TYR A 34 2.74 5.80 6.16
C TYR A 34 3.07 6.21 4.73
N PHE A 35 3.16 5.24 3.82
CA PHE A 35 3.42 5.47 2.40
C PHE A 35 2.33 6.30 1.71
N LEU A 36 1.05 5.97 1.92
CA LEU A 36 -0.08 6.67 1.27
C LEU A 36 -0.46 7.99 1.96
N ALA A 37 -0.41 8.04 3.29
CA ALA A 37 -0.77 9.25 4.04
C ALA A 37 0.39 10.27 4.09
N GLY A 38 1.61 9.87 3.73
CA GLY A 38 2.82 10.69 3.87
C GLY A 38 3.09 11.08 5.33
N GLU A 39 2.53 10.32 6.28
CA GLU A 39 2.38 10.71 7.68
C GLU A 39 3.67 10.47 8.48
N GLU A 40 4.51 9.53 8.05
CA GLU A 40 5.85 9.29 8.62
C GLU A 40 6.84 8.91 7.52
N SER A 41 8.00 9.54 7.53
CA SER A 41 9.12 9.21 6.65
C SER A 41 9.80 7.93 7.15
N LEU A 42 9.18 6.77 6.93
CA LEU A 42 9.93 5.53 6.97
C LEU A 42 11.10 5.68 5.99
N PRO A 43 12.34 5.34 6.38
CA PRO A 43 13.52 5.47 5.53
C PRO A 43 13.52 4.33 4.50
N LEU A 44 12.53 4.34 3.62
CA LEU A 44 12.38 3.38 2.55
C LEU A 44 13.48 3.60 1.53
N GLU A 45 14.12 2.52 1.11
CA GLU A 45 15.08 2.56 0.03
C GLU A 45 14.38 2.85 -1.31
N PRO A 46 15.07 3.44 -2.31
CA PRO A 46 14.45 3.78 -3.59
C PRO A 46 13.77 2.58 -4.29
N ASN A 47 14.35 1.38 -4.17
CA ASN A 47 13.79 0.11 -4.66
C ASN A 47 12.47 -0.25 -3.95
N GLU A 48 12.40 -0.09 -2.63
CA GLU A 48 11.19 -0.36 -1.83
C GLU A 48 10.07 0.61 -2.19
N VAL A 49 10.40 1.89 -2.37
CA VAL A 49 9.46 2.91 -2.84
C VAL A 49 8.93 2.57 -4.23
N GLU A 50 9.79 2.11 -5.15
CA GLU A 50 9.38 1.73 -6.50
C GLU A 50 8.41 0.55 -6.49
N ILE A 51 8.68 -0.46 -5.67
CA ILE A 51 7.80 -1.62 -5.47
C ILE A 51 6.45 -1.18 -4.91
N LEU A 52 6.43 -0.38 -3.84
CA LEU A 52 5.19 0.11 -3.22
C LEU A 52 4.39 0.99 -4.20
N LYS A 53 5.06 1.79 -5.02
CA LYS A 53 4.41 2.57 -6.10
C LYS A 53 3.76 1.66 -7.13
N ASP A 54 4.49 0.65 -7.64
CA ASP A 54 3.95 -0.28 -8.63
C ASP A 54 2.74 -1.03 -8.10
N LEU A 55 2.81 -1.52 -6.85
CA LEU A 55 1.68 -2.18 -6.20
C LEU A 55 0.50 -1.22 -5.98
N SER A 56 0.73 -0.03 -5.45
CA SER A 56 -0.34 0.96 -5.21
C SER A 56 -1.02 1.41 -6.50
N GLY A 57 -0.27 1.56 -7.59
CA GLY A 57 -0.79 1.94 -8.91
C GLY A 57 -1.70 0.87 -9.51
N ARG A 58 -1.43 -0.42 -9.28
CA ARG A 58 -2.29 -1.51 -9.74
C ARG A 58 -3.68 -1.47 -9.10
N VAL A 59 -3.76 -1.10 -7.82
CA VAL A 59 -5.07 -1.03 -7.12
C VAL A 59 -5.90 0.20 -7.50
N GLU A 60 -5.27 1.30 -7.90
CA GLU A 60 -6.00 2.43 -8.48
C GLU A 60 -6.63 2.06 -9.84
N GLU A 61 -5.94 1.25 -10.65
CA GLU A 61 -6.45 0.75 -11.92
C GLU A 61 -7.62 -0.24 -11.73
N GLU A 62 -7.55 -1.12 -10.72
CA GLU A 62 -8.65 -2.04 -10.39
C GLU A 62 -9.92 -1.35 -9.86
N LYS A 63 -9.78 -0.19 -9.20
CA LYS A 63 -10.93 0.65 -8.86
C LYS A 63 -11.58 1.29 -10.09
N MET A 64 -10.80 1.61 -11.13
CA MET A 64 -11.32 2.20 -12.35
C MET A 64 -12.07 1.20 -13.25
N ILE A 65 -11.64 -0.07 -13.29
CA ILE A 65 -12.34 -1.11 -14.07
C ILE A 65 -13.70 -1.46 -13.47
N ASN A 66 -13.84 -1.46 -12.14
CA ASN A 66 -15.10 -1.77 -11.46
C ASN A 66 -16.18 -0.67 -11.61
N LEU A 67 -15.82 0.55 -12.03
CA LEU A 67 -16.79 1.62 -12.30
C LEU A 67 -17.37 1.55 -13.72
N LYS A 68 -16.74 0.82 -14.64
CA LYS A 68 -17.09 0.85 -16.08
C LYS A 68 -18.01 -0.30 -16.53
N THR A 69 -18.55 -1.09 -15.60
CA THR A 69 -19.46 -2.22 -15.90
C THR A 69 -20.84 -2.10 -15.25
N ARG A 70 -21.32 -0.87 -15.00
CA ARG A 70 -22.73 -0.63 -14.64
C ARG A 70 -23.46 0.17 -15.71
#